data_AF-A0ABD0R5A4-F1
#
_entry.id   AF-A0ABD0R5A4-F1
#
_cell.length_a   1.000
_cell.length_b   1.000
_cell.length_c   1.000
_cell.angle_alpha   90.00
_cell.angle_beta   90.00
_cell.angle_gamma   90.00
#
_symmetry.space_group_name_H-M   'P 1'
#
loop_
_entity.id
_entity.type
_entity.pdbx_description
1 polymer ?
#
loop_
_entity_poly.entity_id
_entity_poly.type
_entity_poly.pdbx_seq_one_letter_code
_entity_poly.pdbx_strand_id
1 'polypeptide(L)' 'EFGQLAVELLDQSYKQDEQMAMKLLTYELKNWSNATCLQLAVAAKHRDFIAHTCSQMLLTDMWMGRLRMRKNSGLK' A
#
# COMPACT_ATOMS: atom_id res chain seq x y z
N GLU A 1 -17.26 6.94 8.35
CA GLU A 1 -17.92 5.72 7.83
C GLU A 1 -17.16 5.10 6.67
N PHE A 2 -17.21 5.64 5.44
CA PHE A 2 -16.48 5.07 4.29
C PHE A 2 -14.96 4.97 4.46
N GLY A 3 -14.36 5.93 5.17
CA GLY A 3 -12.93 5.85 5.50
C GLY A 3 -12.57 4.59 6.29
N GLN A 4 -13.40 4.21 7.25
CA GLN A 4 -13.15 3.01 8.06
C GLN A 4 -13.36 1.73 7.26
N LEU A 5 -14.41 1.68 6.43
CA LEU A 5 -14.63 0.57 5.49
C LEU A 5 -13.45 0.38 4.54
N ALA A 6 -12.84 1.47 4.06
CA ALA A 6 -11.66 1.40 3.21
C ALA A 6 -10.45 0.80 3.94
N VAL A 7 -10.25 1.15 5.22
CA VAL A 7 -9.18 0.57 6.05
C VAL A 7 -9.42 -0.92 6.30
N GLU A 8 -10.64 -1.30 6.65
CA GLU A 8 -11.01 -2.71 6.87
C GLU A 8 -10.87 -3.55 5.60
N LEU A 9 -11.25 -3.01 4.44
CA LEU A 9 -11.06 -3.69 3.15
C LEU A 9 -9.57 -3.86 2.82
N LEU A 10 -8.75 -2.85 3.12
CA LEU A 10 -7.30 -2.93 2.92
C LEU A 10 -6.67 -3.98 3.85
N ASP A 11 -7.08 -4.03 5.11
CA ASP A 11 -6.64 -5.02 6.08
C ASP A 11 -7.00 -6.45 5.64
N GLN A 12 -8.25 -6.66 5.20
CA GLN A 12 -8.68 -7.96 4.67
C GLN A 12 -7.89 -8.38 3.42
N SER A 13 -7.72 -7.46 2.47
CA SER A 13 -6.95 -7.72 1.24
C SER A 13 -5.49 -8.05 1.56
N TYR A 14 -4.89 -7.31 2.51
CA TYR A 14 -3.50 -7.51 2.93
C TYR A 14 -3.30 -8.85 3.64
N LYS A 15 -4.25 -9.25 4.51
CA LYS A 15 -4.25 -10.58 5.16
C LYS A 15 -4.37 -11.74 4.16
N GLN A 16 -5.04 -11.52 3.03
CA GLN A 16 -5.22 -12.54 2.00
C GLN A 16 -3.98 -12.67 1.10
N ASP A 17 -3.47 -11.56 0.57
CA ASP A 17 -2.25 -11.53 -0.23
C ASP A 17 -1.57 -10.16 -0.10
N GLU A 18 -0.48 -10.14 0.66
CA GLU A 18 0.28 -8.93 0.93
C GLU A 18 0.79 -8.26 -0.35
N GLN A 19 1.33 -9.04 -1.29
CA GLN A 19 1.93 -8.50 -2.52
C GLN A 19 0.86 -7.94 -3.45
N MET A 20 -0.28 -8.62 -3.57
CA MET A 20 -1.39 -8.14 -4.38
C MET A 20 -2.03 -6.90 -3.78
N ALA A 21 -2.23 -6.86 -2.45
CA ALA A 21 -2.76 -5.69 -1.77
C ALA A 21 -1.87 -4.46 -1.97
N MET A 22 -0.55 -4.60 -1.87
CA MET A 22 0.40 -3.52 -2.16
C MET A 22 0.31 -3.05 -3.62
N LYS A 23 0.11 -3.96 -4.59
CA LYS A 23 -0.11 -3.58 -6.00
C LYS A 23 -1.39 -2.79 -6.19
N LEU A 24 -2.49 -3.17 -5.52
CA LEU A 24 -3.78 -2.45 -5.58
C LEU A 24 -3.64 -0.99 -5.12
N LEU A 25 -2.77 -0.71 -4.15
CA LEU A 25 -2.50 0.66 -3.70
C LEU A 25 -1.84 1.54 -4.78
N THR A 26 -1.06 0.94 -5.67
CA THR A 26 -0.33 1.63 -6.75
C THR A 26 -1.00 1.57 -8.12
N TYR A 27 -2.08 0.81 -8.27
CA TYR A 27 -2.76 0.65 -9.54
C TYR A 27 -3.48 1.93 -9.97
N GLU A 28 -3.36 2.29 -11.25
CA GLU A 28 -4.02 3.47 -11.81
C GLU A 28 -5.52 3.24 -12.03
N LEU A 29 -6.34 4.04 -11.38
CA LEU A 29 -7.78 3.93 -11.43
C LEU A 29 -8.32 4.76 -12.60
N LYS A 30 -8.61 4.11 -13.73
CA LYS A 30 -9.10 4.78 -14.96
C LYS A 30 -10.34 5.65 -14.76
N ASN A 31 -11.23 5.23 -13.84
CA ASN A 31 -12.46 5.95 -13.52
C ASN A 31 -12.25 7.14 -12.58
N TRP A 32 -11.02 7.33 -12.07
CA TRP A 32 -10.65 8.35 -11.09
C TRP A 32 -9.42 9.13 -11.57
N SER A 33 -9.47 9.61 -12.81
CA SER A 33 -8.39 10.42 -13.42
C SER A 33 -7.02 9.73 -13.41
N ASN A 34 -6.99 8.40 -13.49
CA ASN A 34 -5.79 7.56 -13.38
C ASN A 34 -5.03 7.71 -12.06
N ALA A 35 -5.65 8.29 -11.02
CA ALA A 35 -5.04 8.36 -9.70
C ALA A 35 -4.87 6.96 -9.10
N THR A 36 -3.85 6.78 -8.26
CA THR A 36 -3.70 5.57 -7.47
C THR A 36 -4.55 5.62 -6.21
N CYS A 37 -4.89 4.45 -5.66
CA CYS A 37 -5.62 4.38 -4.40
C CYS A 37 -4.88 5.13 -3.27
N LEU A 38 -3.54 5.03 -3.22
CA LEU A 38 -2.73 5.76 -2.25
C LEU A 38 -2.76 7.29 -2.46
N GLN A 39 -2.73 7.76 -3.71
CA GLN A 39 -2.88 9.20 -4.02
C GLN A 39 -4.23 9.76 -3.56
N LEU A 40 -5.31 9.01 -3.80
CA LEU A 40 -6.66 9.40 -3.35
C LEU A 40 -6.74 9.48 -1.82
N ALA A 41 -6.15 8.51 -1.10
CA ALA A 41 -6.10 8.54 0.36
C ALA A 41 -5.33 9.76 0.91
N VAL A 42 -4.23 10.14 0.27
CA VAL A 42 -3.45 11.35 0.62
C VAL A 42 -4.26 12.62 0.34
N ALA A 43 -4.92 12.72 -0.83
CA ALA A 43 -5.76 13.86 -1.18
C ALA A 43 -6.91 14.05 -0.18
N ALA A 44 -7.50 12.94 0.31
CA ALA A 44 -8.52 12.94 1.34
C ALA A 44 -7.99 13.17 2.77
N LYS A 45 -6.66 13.27 2.96
CA LYS A 45 -6.00 13.33 4.28
C LYS A 45 -6.40 12.16 5.20
N HIS A 46 -6.63 10.98 4.62
CA HIS A 46 -7.07 9.80 5.35
C HIS A 46 -5.90 9.13 6.08
N ARG A 47 -5.60 9.63 7.28
CA ARG A 47 -4.41 9.25 8.05
C ARG A 47 -4.38 7.77 8.42
N ASP A 48 -5.51 7.19 8.79
CA ASP A 48 -5.55 5.80 9.25
C ASP A 48 -5.27 4.83 8.10
N PHE A 49 -5.74 5.14 6.89
CA PHE A 49 -5.44 4.35 5.69
C PHE A 49 -3.96 4.44 5.31
N ILE A 50 -3.36 5.64 5.44
CA ILE A 50 -1.94 5.84 5.18
C ILE A 50 -1.09 5.14 6.25
N ALA A 51 -1.52 5.16 7.51
CA ALA A 51 -0.83 4.53 8.63
C ALA A 51 -0.93 3.00 8.64
N HIS A 52 -1.85 2.42 7.88
CA HIS A 52 -2.01 0.97 7.77
C HIS A 52 -0.70 0.28 7.32
N THR A 53 -0.42 -0.89 7.89
CA THR A 53 0.83 -1.64 7.67
C THR A 53 1.12 -1.90 6.18
N CYS A 54 0.11 -2.26 5.39
CA CYS A 54 0.24 -2.45 3.94
C CYS A 54 0.79 -1.18 3.24
N SER A 55 0.24 -0.01 3.56
CA SER A 55 0.67 1.28 3.03
C SER A 55 2.09 1.61 3.49
N GLN A 56 2.42 1.39 4.75
CA GLN A 56 3.75 1.66 5.29
C GLN A 56 4.83 0.74 4.71
N MET A 57 4.52 -0.54 4.49
CA MET A 57 5.43 -1.48 3.82
C MET A 57 5.68 -1.10 2.38
N LEU A 58 4.64 -0.69 1.65
CA LEU A 58 4.79 -0.15 0.30
C LEU A 58 5.67 1.09 0.26
N LEU A 59 5.44 2.06 1.14
CA LEU A 59 6.24 3.28 1.23
C LEU A 59 7.70 2.96 1.59
N THR A 60 7.91 2.00 2.48
CA THR A 60 9.24 1.51 2.87
C THR A 60 9.96 0.84 1.70
N ASP A 61 9.25 0.04 0.91
CA ASP A 61 9.78 -0.58 -0.31
C ASP A 61 10.10 0.45 -1.40
N MET A 62 9.23 1.46 -1.58
CA MET A 62 9.49 2.58 -2.49
C MET A 62 10.72 3.39 -2.06
N TRP A 63 10.86 3.64 -0.75
CA TRP A 63 12.02 4.33 -0.18
C TRP A 63 13.32 3.57 -0.42
N MET A 64 13.32 2.25 -0.20
CA MET A 64 14.47 1.40 -0.51
C MET A 64 14.73 1.28 -2.02
N GLY A 65 13.70 1.46 -2.85
CA GLY A 65 13.80 1.35 -4.30
C GLY A 65 14.38 0.00 -4.74
N ARG A 66 15.35 0.04 -5.65
CA ARG A 66 16.02 -1.18 -6.15
C ARG A 66 17.09 -1.74 -5.20
N LEU A 67 17.32 -1.11 -4.05
CA LEU A 67 18.38 -1.49 -3.11
C LEU A 67 18.02 -2.70 -2.24
N ARG A 68 16.80 -3.27 -2.34
CA ARG A 68 16.48 -4.61 -1.81
C ARG A 68 17.20 -5.69 -2.63
N MET A 69 18.52 -5.71 -2.53
CA MET A 69 19.32 -6.90 -2.79
C MET A 69 18.75 -8.00 -1.89
N ARG A 70 18.39 -9.14 -2.49
CA ARG A 70 17.99 -10.41 -1.87
C ARG A 70 18.16 -10.44 -0.35
N LYS A 71 17.08 -10.81 0.36
CA LYS A 71 17.15 -11.39 1.72
C LYS A 71 18.51 -12.08 1.89
N ASN A 72 19.34 -11.53 2.76
CA ASN A 72 20.70 -11.97 3.04
C ASN A 72 20.75 -13.50 3.09
N SER A 73 21.11 -14.14 1.98
CA SER A 73 21.34 -15.58 1.92
C SER A 73 22.74 -15.79 2.47
N GLY A 74 22.84 -15.88 3.79
CA GLY A 74 24.02 -16.31 4.52
C GLY A 74 25.15 -15.29 4.58
N LEU A 75 25.26 -14.61 5.72
CA LEU A 75 26.57 -14.46 6.37
C LEU A 75 26.34 -14.81 7.84
N LYS A 76 26.86 -15.99 8.16
CA LYS A 76 26.99 -16.60 9.48
C LYS A 76 28.21 -16.01 10.17
#